data_AF-A0A1B2JHC3-F1
#
_entry.id   AF-A0A1B2JHC3-F1
#
_cell.length_a   1.000
_cell.length_b   1.000
_cell.length_c   1.000
_cell.angle_alpha   90.00
_cell.angle_beta   90.00
_cell.angle_gamma   90.00
#
_symmetry.space_group_name_H-M   'P 1'
#
loop_
_entity.id
_entity.type
_entity.pdbx_description
1 polymer ?
#
loop_
_entity_poly.entity_id
_entity_poly.type
_entity_poly.pdbx_seq_one_letter_code
_entity_poly.pdbx_strand_id
1 'polypeptide(L)'
;MSGRVKSSDWRDLRKKKSEDIKRSLVHRARLRKKYFKILQQDVEQAGTTSTTNNEVNVNDPDADKVQEERQEHRDSLHNNNLKHPDRLSYQERLKMAKERKEQRRIEKIKQTKIQLYQIKQKKLSRESRKELFSKRTRTGQPMMGPRISNLLETIKNDRKVE
;
A
#
# COMPACT_ATOMS: atom_id res chain seq x y z
N MET A 1 26.37 -10.81 -5.14
CA MET A 1 25.32 -11.64 -5.76
C MET A 1 24.32 -10.70 -6.39
N SER A 2 24.37 -10.54 -7.71
CA SER A 2 23.43 -9.69 -8.44
C SER A 2 22.04 -10.30 -8.35
N GLY A 3 21.10 -9.56 -7.76
CA GLY A 3 19.68 -9.94 -7.78
C GLY A 3 19.20 -9.92 -9.23
N ARG A 4 18.92 -11.09 -9.79
CA ARG A 4 18.24 -11.24 -11.07
C ARG A 4 16.84 -10.62 -10.92
N VAL A 5 16.63 -9.44 -11.49
CA VAL A 5 15.30 -8.82 -11.61
C VAL A 5 14.45 -9.80 -12.42
N LYS A 6 13.45 -10.41 -11.78
CA LYS A 6 12.49 -11.28 -12.47
C LYS A 6 11.83 -10.46 -13.57
N SER A 7 11.97 -10.90 -14.82
CA SER A 7 11.27 -10.30 -15.95
C SER A 7 9.77 -10.31 -15.62
N SER A 8 9.16 -9.12 -15.54
CA SER A 8 7.74 -9.00 -15.25
C SER A 8 6.95 -9.58 -16.42
N ASP A 9 6.02 -10.48 -16.13
CA ASP A 9 5.13 -11.07 -17.12
C ASP A 9 4.36 -9.94 -17.85
N TRP A 10 4.51 -9.88 -19.17
CA TRP A 10 3.91 -8.84 -20.01
C TRP A 10 2.38 -8.79 -19.89
N ARG A 11 1.75 -9.91 -19.50
CA ARG A 11 0.31 -10.00 -19.24
C ARG A 11 -0.11 -9.17 -18.03
N ASP A 12 0.73 -9.09 -17.00
CA ASP A 12 0.46 -8.28 -15.80
C ASP A 12 0.70 -6.79 -16.04
N LEU A 13 1.61 -6.43 -16.96
CA LEU A 13 1.85 -5.03 -17.35
C LEU A 13 0.64 -4.43 -18.05
N ARG A 14 -0.02 -5.20 -18.94
CA ARG A 14 -1.23 -4.74 -19.64
C ARG A 14 -2.38 -4.52 -18.66
N LYS A 15 -2.58 -5.43 -17.71
CA LYS A 15 -3.58 -5.28 -16.63
C LYS A 15 -3.27 -4.07 -15.75
N LYS A 16 -2.02 -3.90 -15.33
CA LYS A 16 -1.56 -2.77 -14.52
C LYS A 16 -1.77 -1.42 -15.23
N LYS A 17 -1.41 -1.33 -16.51
CA LYS A 17 -1.67 -0.13 -17.34
C LYS A 17 -3.17 0.14 -17.47
N SER A 18 -3.97 -0.89 -17.71
CA SER A 18 -5.43 -0.73 -17.83
C SER A 18 -6.06 -0.22 -16.53
N GLU A 19 -5.62 -0.74 -15.38
CA GLU A 19 -6.05 -0.26 -14.07
C GLU A 19 -5.61 1.18 -13.81
N ASP A 20 -4.40 1.56 -14.22
CA ASP A 20 -3.91 2.92 -14.07
C ASP A 20 -4.69 3.91 -14.95
N ILE A 21 -5.02 3.51 -16.19
CA ILE A 21 -5.91 4.28 -17.08
C ILE A 21 -7.27 4.47 -16.43
N LYS A 22 -7.91 3.41 -15.91
CA LYS A 22 -9.20 3.53 -15.20
C LYS A 22 -9.12 4.49 -14.02
N ARG A 23 -8.07 4.41 -13.20
CA ARG A 23 -7.83 5.33 -12.07
C ARG A 23 -7.70 6.77 -12.54
N SER A 24 -6.93 7.01 -13.60
CA SER A 24 -6.74 8.35 -14.18
C SER A 24 -8.04 8.94 -14.71
N LEU A 25 -8.89 8.12 -15.37
CA LEU A 25 -10.19 8.54 -15.90
C LEU A 25 -11.17 8.86 -14.77
N VAL A 26 -11.24 8.03 -13.73
CA VAL A 26 -12.07 8.29 -12.54
C VAL A 26 -11.60 9.56 -11.84
N HIS A 27 -10.29 9.76 -11.68
CA HIS A 27 -9.73 10.97 -11.08
C HIS A 27 -10.09 12.21 -11.90
N ARG A 28 -9.91 12.16 -13.23
CA ARG A 28 -10.29 13.24 -14.15
C ARG A 28 -11.78 13.56 -14.08
N ALA A 29 -12.65 12.55 -14.04
CA ALA A 29 -14.09 12.75 -13.88
C ALA A 29 -14.46 13.41 -12.54
N ARG A 30 -13.80 13.01 -11.44
CA ARG A 30 -13.96 13.65 -10.13
C ARG A 30 -13.48 15.10 -10.13
N LEU A 31 -12.33 15.39 -10.76
CA LEU A 31 -11.83 16.75 -10.90
C LEU A 31 -12.77 17.62 -11.72
N ARG A 32 -13.28 17.12 -12.85
CA ARG A 32 -14.31 17.81 -13.63
C ARG A 32 -15.54 18.12 -12.79
N LYS A 33 -16.08 17.13 -12.08
CA LYS A 33 -17.24 17.34 -11.19
C LYS A 33 -16.96 18.37 -10.10
N LYS A 34 -15.78 18.31 -9.48
CA LYS A 34 -15.37 19.29 -8.47
C LYS A 34 -15.24 20.70 -9.06
N TYR A 35 -14.65 20.81 -10.24
CA TYR A 35 -14.50 22.08 -10.95
C TYR A 35 -15.86 22.68 -11.33
N PHE A 36 -16.76 21.88 -11.91
CA PHE A 36 -18.12 22.34 -12.20
C PHE A 36 -18.89 22.76 -10.94
N LYS A 37 -18.68 22.07 -9.81
CA LYS A 37 -19.28 22.47 -8.53
C LYS A 37 -18.73 23.83 -8.03
N ILE A 38 -17.43 24.05 -8.18
CA ILE A 38 -16.80 25.34 -7.84
C ILE A 38 -17.34 26.43 -8.76
N LEU A 39 -17.38 26.19 -10.08
CA LEU A 39 -17.96 27.14 -11.04
C LEU A 39 -19.43 27.45 -10.74
N GLN A 40 -20.23 26.44 -10.41
CA GLN A 40 -21.63 26.64 -10.04
C GLN A 40 -21.74 27.49 -8.76
N GLN A 41 -20.90 27.20 -7.77
CA GLN A 41 -20.85 27.97 -6.52
C GLN A 41 -20.40 29.42 -6.75
N ASP A 42 -19.41 29.64 -7.62
CA ASP A 42 -18.92 30.97 -7.99
C ASP A 42 -19.97 31.74 -8.81
N VAL A 43 -20.73 31.06 -9.67
CA VAL A 43 -21.88 31.63 -10.40
C VAL A 43 -23.03 31.97 -9.44
N GLU A 44 -23.34 31.11 -8.46
CA GLU A 44 -24.34 31.39 -7.42
C GLU A 44 -23.91 32.58 -6.52
N GLN A 45 -22.61 32.74 -6.27
CA GLN A 45 -22.07 33.88 -5.51
C GLN A 45 -21.96 35.17 -6.34
N ALA A 46 -21.74 35.07 -7.65
CA ALA A 46 -21.73 36.21 -8.58
C ALA A 46 -23.14 36.58 -9.11
N GLY A 47 -24.14 35.73 -8.87
CA GLY A 47 -25.44 35.72 -9.55
C GLY A 47 -26.62 36.35 -8.81
N THR A 48 -26.42 37.41 -8.02
CA THR A 48 -27.51 38.40 -7.78
C THR A 48 -27.73 39.33 -8.98
N THR A 49 -26.99 39.17 -10.08
CA THR A 49 -27.30 39.85 -11.34
C THR A 49 -27.09 38.94 -12.55
N SER A 50 -28.11 38.91 -13.42
CA SER A 50 -28.18 38.33 -14.78
C SER A 50 -28.44 36.82 -14.96
N THR A 51 -29.73 36.51 -14.91
CA THR A 51 -30.45 35.53 -15.73
C THR A 51 -29.99 35.50 -17.19
N THR A 52 -29.57 34.33 -17.70
CA THR A 52 -29.83 33.91 -19.11
C THR A 52 -29.86 32.38 -19.23
N ASN A 53 -31.09 31.87 -19.28
CA ASN A 53 -31.62 30.68 -19.96
C ASN A 53 -30.62 29.80 -20.74
N ASN A 54 -30.56 28.51 -20.36
CA ASN A 54 -30.28 27.44 -21.31
C ASN A 54 -30.96 26.15 -20.83
N GLU A 55 -32.29 26.12 -20.92
CA GLU A 55 -33.08 24.90 -20.80
C GLU A 55 -32.88 24.06 -22.07
N VAL A 56 -31.97 23.08 -22.00
CA VAL A 56 -32.04 21.93 -22.91
C VAL A 56 -33.08 21.00 -22.32
N ASN A 57 -34.32 21.16 -22.79
CA ASN A 57 -35.42 20.25 -22.53
C ASN A 57 -35.16 18.93 -23.29
N VAL A 58 -34.51 17.97 -22.63
CA VAL A 58 -34.52 16.57 -23.05
C VAL A 58 -35.67 15.90 -22.31
N ASN A 59 -36.86 15.97 -22.89
CA ASN A 59 -37.99 15.13 -22.48
C ASN A 59 -37.68 13.68 -22.91
N ASP A 60 -37.00 12.94 -22.03
CA ASP A 60 -36.84 11.49 -22.12
C ASP A 60 -37.86 10.84 -21.16
N PRO A 61 -38.91 10.16 -21.65
CA PRO A 61 -40.06 9.75 -20.83
C PRO A 61 -39.80 8.56 -19.87
N ASP A 62 -38.55 8.10 -19.73
CA ASP A 62 -38.16 6.99 -18.85
C ASP A 62 -37.37 7.42 -17.58
N ALA A 63 -37.26 8.72 -17.32
CA ALA A 63 -36.42 9.25 -16.24
C ALA A 63 -37.01 9.10 -14.81
N ASP A 64 -38.32 8.96 -14.66
CA ASP A 64 -38.98 9.00 -13.34
C ASP A 64 -38.84 7.71 -12.54
N LYS A 65 -38.64 6.55 -13.18
CA LYS A 65 -38.43 5.27 -12.45
C LYS A 65 -37.03 5.12 -11.88
N VAL A 66 -36.03 5.82 -12.43
CA VAL A 66 -34.62 5.69 -12.02
C VAL A 66 -34.28 6.59 -10.81
N GLN A 67 -35.09 7.62 -10.54
CA GLN A 67 -34.89 8.50 -9.38
C GLN A 67 -35.38 7.86 -8.08
N GLU A 68 -36.49 7.11 -8.11
CA GLU A 68 -37.08 6.48 -6.92
C GLU A 68 -36.19 5.35 -6.36
N GLU A 69 -35.65 4.46 -7.21
CA GLU A 69 -34.70 3.42 -6.78
C GLU A 69 -33.38 4.00 -6.22
N ARG A 70 -32.95 5.17 -6.69
CA ARG A 70 -31.75 5.86 -6.19
C ARG A 70 -31.99 6.55 -4.85
N GLN A 71 -33.21 7.03 -4.59
CA GLN A 71 -33.61 7.62 -3.33
C GLN A 71 -33.71 6.53 -2.25
N GLU A 72 -34.37 5.40 -2.56
CA GLU A 72 -34.55 4.29 -1.63
C GLU A 72 -33.22 3.61 -1.24
N HIS A 73 -32.28 3.47 -2.17
CA HIS A 73 -30.94 2.96 -1.85
C HIS A 73 -30.12 3.94 -1.00
N ARG A 74 -30.36 5.25 -1.10
CA ARG A 74 -29.72 6.25 -0.23
C ARG A 74 -30.30 6.25 1.18
N ASP A 75 -31.62 6.12 1.31
CA ASP A 75 -32.31 6.14 2.59
C ASP A 75 -32.12 4.83 3.37
N SER A 76 -32.01 3.68 2.67
CA SER A 76 -31.66 2.38 3.25
C SER A 76 -30.23 2.34 3.83
N LEU A 77 -29.28 3.07 3.25
CA LEU A 77 -27.91 3.20 3.80
C LEU A 77 -27.83 4.13 5.02
N HIS A 78 -28.77 5.07 5.18
CA HIS A 78 -28.82 5.98 6.32
C HIS A 78 -29.49 5.36 7.55
N ASN A 79 -30.54 4.55 7.36
CA ASN A 79 -31.28 3.96 8.49
C ASN A 79 -30.54 2.86 9.27
N ASN A 80 -29.55 2.19 8.65
CA ASN A 80 -28.74 1.16 9.32
C ASN A 80 -27.67 1.75 10.27
N ASN A 81 -27.47 3.08 10.29
CA ASN A 81 -26.48 3.72 11.15
C ASN A 81 -27.01 4.23 12.49
N LEU A 82 -28.32 4.23 12.73
CA LEU A 82 -28.94 4.78 13.96
C LEU A 82 -29.13 3.76 15.10
N LYS A 83 -28.86 2.45 14.89
CA LYS A 83 -29.23 1.38 15.84
C LYS A 83 -28.09 0.83 16.72
N HIS A 84 -26.96 1.54 16.89
CA HIS A 84 -25.88 1.08 17.77
C HIS A 84 -25.61 2.09 18.90
N PRO A 85 -26.24 1.93 20.07
CA PRO A 85 -26.01 2.78 21.24
C PRO A 85 -24.58 2.68 21.81
N ASP A 86 -23.80 1.66 21.44
CA ASP A 86 -22.41 1.44 21.89
C ASP A 86 -21.35 2.18 21.04
N ARG A 87 -21.77 3.12 20.19
CA ARG A 87 -20.83 3.90 19.37
C ARG A 87 -20.13 4.92 20.25
N LEU A 88 -18.91 4.57 20.69
CA LEU A 88 -17.90 5.45 21.30
C LEU A 88 -18.01 6.89 20.76
N SER A 89 -17.88 7.85 21.67
CA SER A 89 -17.96 9.27 21.36
C SER A 89 -17.00 9.63 20.21
N TYR A 90 -17.37 10.63 19.40
CA TYR A 90 -16.51 11.08 18.30
C TYR A 90 -15.07 11.38 18.77
N GLN A 91 -14.93 11.98 19.95
CA GLN A 91 -13.63 12.27 20.55
C GLN A 91 -12.85 10.99 20.89
N GLU A 92 -13.53 9.98 21.43
CA GLU A 92 -12.93 8.68 21.77
C GLU A 92 -12.49 7.94 20.50
N ARG A 93 -13.31 7.96 19.44
CA ARG A 93 -12.94 7.39 18.14
C ARG A 93 -11.73 8.08 17.53
N LEU A 94 -11.62 9.40 17.69
CA LEU A 94 -10.47 10.15 17.22
C LEU A 94 -9.21 9.79 18.01
N LYS A 95 -9.29 9.62 19.33
CA LYS A 95 -8.18 9.15 20.19
C LYS A 95 -7.74 7.75 19.77
N MET A 96 -8.67 6.80 19.66
CA MET A 96 -8.39 5.42 19.24
C MET A 96 -7.75 5.37 17.84
N ALA A 97 -8.18 6.22 16.91
CA ALA A 97 -7.59 6.29 15.58
C ALA A 97 -6.15 6.84 15.60
N LYS A 98 -5.86 7.82 16.46
CA LYS A 98 -4.51 8.35 16.67
C LYS A 98 -3.60 7.29 17.31
N GLU A 99 -4.07 6.61 18.34
CA GLU A 99 -3.33 5.53 19.03
C GLU A 99 -2.98 4.39 18.09
N ARG A 100 -3.94 3.90 17.29
CA ARG A 100 -3.68 2.85 16.29
C ARG A 100 -2.64 3.26 15.26
N LYS A 101 -2.64 4.53 14.84
CA LYS A 101 -1.63 5.05 13.90
C LYS A 101 -0.24 5.07 14.55
N GLU A 102 -0.16 5.49 15.80
CA GLU A 102 1.11 5.54 16.53
C GLU A 102 1.66 4.15 16.83
N GLN A 103 0.81 3.22 17.27
CA GLN A 103 1.18 1.81 17.48
C GLN A 103 1.76 1.19 16.19
N ARG A 104 1.07 1.37 15.04
CA ARG A 104 1.58 0.91 13.74
C ARG A 104 2.92 1.56 13.37
N ARG A 105 3.14 2.83 13.72
CA ARG A 105 4.40 3.52 13.49
C ARG A 105 5.51 2.92 14.35
N ILE A 106 5.25 2.72 15.64
CA ILE A 106 6.17 2.11 16.59
C ILE A 106 6.53 0.69 16.17
N GLU A 107 5.54 -0.13 15.79
CA GLU A 107 5.74 -1.50 15.30
C GLU A 107 6.65 -1.53 14.08
N LYS A 108 6.40 -0.67 13.08
CA LYS A 108 7.26 -0.56 11.90
C LYS A 108 8.69 -0.17 12.25
N ILE A 109 8.86 0.79 13.16
CA ILE A 109 10.19 1.20 13.65
C ILE A 109 10.88 0.03 14.36
N LYS A 110 10.17 -0.71 15.22
CA LYS A 110 10.69 -1.89 15.92
C LYS A 110 11.11 -2.98 14.94
N GLN A 111 10.27 -3.32 13.97
CA GLN A 111 10.58 -4.30 12.92
C GLN A 111 11.83 -3.89 12.13
N THR A 112 11.92 -2.61 11.75
CA THR A 112 13.08 -2.08 11.03
C THR A 112 14.36 -2.19 11.87
N LYS A 113 14.31 -1.84 13.16
CA LYS A 113 15.46 -1.98 14.09
C LYS A 113 15.93 -3.43 14.20
N ILE A 114 15.00 -4.38 14.32
CA ILE A 114 15.31 -5.82 14.37
C ILE A 114 16.00 -6.26 13.08
N GLN A 115 15.48 -5.87 11.91
CA GLN A 115 16.08 -6.20 10.62
C GLN A 115 17.50 -5.63 10.50
N LEU A 116 17.71 -4.36 10.86
CA LEU A 116 19.02 -3.73 10.84
C LEU A 116 20.01 -4.45 11.76
N TYR A 117 19.57 -4.85 12.95
CA TYR A 117 20.39 -5.63 13.87
C TYR A 117 20.80 -6.99 13.26
N GLN A 118 19.85 -7.72 12.68
CA GLN A 118 20.15 -9.00 12.01
C GLN A 118 21.11 -8.83 10.83
N ILE A 119 20.95 -7.78 10.03
CA ILE A 119 21.85 -7.46 8.92
C ILE A 119 23.26 -7.17 9.47
N LYS A 120 23.37 -6.38 10.54
CA LYS A 120 24.65 -6.08 11.19
C LYS A 120 25.34 -7.34 11.68
N GLN A 121 24.62 -8.23 12.37
CA GLN A 121 25.16 -9.50 12.85
C GLN A 121 25.63 -10.41 11.71
N LYS A 122 24.84 -10.52 10.63
CA LYS A 122 25.21 -11.27 9.43
C LYS A 122 26.42 -10.68 8.71
N LYS A 123 26.59 -9.36 8.73
CA LYS A 123 27.76 -8.70 8.14
C LYS A 123 29.01 -9.01 8.97
N LEU A 124 28.93 -8.84 10.29
CA LEU A 124 30.03 -9.16 11.21
C LEU A 124 30.47 -10.63 11.09
N SER A 125 29.52 -11.57 11.02
CA SER A 125 29.85 -12.99 10.86
C SER A 125 30.45 -13.33 9.50
N ARG A 126 30.10 -12.60 8.43
CA ARG A 126 30.73 -12.74 7.11
C ARG A 126 32.14 -12.18 7.11
N GLU A 127 32.38 -11.05 7.76
CA GLU A 127 33.70 -10.42 7.87
C GLU A 127 34.66 -11.32 8.66
N SER A 128 34.26 -11.81 9.83
CA SER A 128 35.08 -12.74 10.61
C SER A 128 35.34 -14.05 9.86
N ARG A 129 34.34 -14.63 9.18
CA ARG A 129 34.53 -15.80 8.32
C ARG A 129 35.51 -15.50 7.19
N LYS A 130 35.37 -14.35 6.51
CA LYS A 130 36.25 -13.96 5.42
C LYS A 130 37.70 -13.85 5.89
N GLU A 131 37.93 -13.24 7.04
CA GLU A 131 39.27 -13.15 7.65
C GLU A 131 39.85 -14.53 7.93
N LEU A 132 39.07 -15.44 8.51
CA LEU A 132 39.50 -16.81 8.76
C LEU A 132 39.90 -17.55 7.46
N PHE A 133 39.10 -17.42 6.39
CA PHE A 133 39.36 -18.08 5.10
C PHE A 133 40.44 -17.39 4.25
N SER A 134 40.77 -16.13 4.53
CA SER A 134 41.83 -15.41 3.83
C SER A 134 43.24 -15.79 4.28
N LYS A 135 43.38 -16.43 5.45
CA LYS A 135 44.68 -16.87 5.98
C LYS A 135 45.32 -17.92 5.06
N ARG A 136 46.62 -17.74 4.81
CA ARG A 136 47.45 -18.65 4.01
C ARG A 136 48.60 -19.19 4.85
N THR A 137 49.12 -20.35 4.48
CA THR A 137 50.32 -20.95 5.05
C THR A 137 51.57 -20.25 4.52
N ARG A 138 52.75 -20.55 5.09
CA ARG A 138 54.04 -20.00 4.65
C ARG A 138 54.33 -20.22 3.16
N THR A 139 53.82 -21.32 2.59
CA THR A 139 53.96 -21.69 1.16
C THR A 139 52.86 -21.09 0.27
N GLY A 140 51.95 -20.29 0.83
CA GLY A 140 50.87 -19.63 0.08
C GLY A 140 49.59 -20.46 -0.11
N GLN A 141 49.56 -21.70 0.37
CA GLN A 141 48.34 -22.52 0.34
C GLN A 141 47.29 -21.94 1.30
N PRO A 142 45.98 -22.05 0.98
CA PRO A 142 44.95 -21.64 1.91
C PRO A 142 45.03 -22.46 3.19
N MET A 143 44.86 -21.82 4.35
CA MET A 143 44.82 -22.53 5.62
C MET A 143 43.62 -23.49 5.63
N MET A 144 43.89 -24.79 5.68
CA MET A 144 42.87 -25.83 5.49
C MET A 144 41.99 -26.07 6.72
N GLY A 145 42.45 -25.79 7.93
CA GLY A 145 41.69 -26.02 9.17
C GLY A 145 40.25 -25.48 9.15
N PRO A 146 40.03 -24.17 8.86
CA PRO A 146 38.68 -23.62 8.73
C PRO A 146 37.83 -24.28 7.64
N ARG A 147 38.46 -24.72 6.53
CA ARG A 147 37.76 -25.37 5.41
C ARG A 147 37.35 -26.79 5.77
N ILE A 148 38.23 -27.53 6.45
CA ILE A 148 37.95 -28.88 6.96
C ILE A 148 36.81 -28.83 7.98
N SER A 149 36.82 -27.87 8.92
CA SER A 149 35.71 -27.73 9.89
C SER A 149 34.37 -27.51 9.21
N ASN A 150 34.30 -26.60 8.21
CA ASN A 150 33.09 -26.40 7.43
C ASN A 150 32.63 -27.69 6.73
N LEU A 151 33.57 -28.44 6.14
CA LEU A 151 33.25 -29.70 5.46
C LEU A 151 32.66 -30.72 6.44
N LEU A 152 33.27 -30.89 7.62
CA LEU A 152 32.78 -31.78 8.66
C LEU A 152 31.39 -31.38 9.17
N GLU A 153 31.12 -30.08 9.35
CA GLU A 153 29.78 -29.59 9.70
C GLU A 153 28.75 -29.92 8.62
N THR A 154 29.13 -29.76 7.35
CA THR A 154 28.24 -30.05 6.21
C THR A 154 27.86 -31.54 6.21
N ILE A 155 28.86 -32.42 6.30
CA ILE A 155 28.67 -33.88 6.38
C ILE A 155 27.81 -34.26 7.59
N LYS A 156 28.04 -33.62 8.74
CA LYS A 156 27.26 -33.88 9.97
C LYS A 156 25.79 -33.46 9.81
N ASN A 157 25.54 -32.35 9.11
CA ASN A 157 24.17 -31.88 8.86
C ASN A 157 23.45 -32.80 7.88
N ASP A 158 24.13 -33.24 6.81
CA ASP A 158 23.54 -34.15 5.81
C ASP A 158 23.15 -35.49 6.45
N ARG A 159 24.00 -36.05 7.33
CA ARG A 159 23.71 -37.29 8.08
C ARG A 159 22.61 -37.19 9.13
N LYS A 160 22.23 -35.98 9.55
CA LYS A 160 21.15 -35.76 10.55
C LYS A 160 19.78 -35.57 9.91
N VAL A 161 19.73 -35.41 8.60
CA VAL A 161 18.51 -35.19 7.83
C VAL A 161 17.93 -36.52 7.30
N GLU A 162 18.71 -37.62 7.37
CA GLU A 162 18.24 -39.01 7.30
C GLU A 162 17.69 -39.48 8.66
#